data_AF-K7RUE0-F1
#
_entry.id   AF-K7RUE0-F1
#
_cell.length_a   1.000
_cell.length_b   1.000
_cell.length_c   1.000
_cell.angle_alpha   90.00
_cell.angle_beta   90.00
_cell.angle_gamma   90.00
#
_symmetry.space_group_name_H-M   'P 1'
#
loop_
_entity.id
_entity.type
_entity.pdbx_description
1 polymer ?
#
loop_
_entity_poly.entity_id
_entity_poly.type
_entity_poly.pdbx_seq_one_letter_code
_entity_poly.pdbx_strand_id
1 'polypeptide(L)'
;MAPSQARLTGDERAAMARVLADRYREGASIRSLAADFGRSYGLVQRLLSEAGVRTRPRGGADPASPATRAGRQGEAGPVGQIPDDQPDPALLVELQEAEAKARKAEKRLAKAERSRAKLTKRTSTKKERRAAKEKVARRSRKADKAAQRLGRLREQMDRP
;
A
#
# COMPACT_ATOMS: atom_id res chain seq x y z
N MET A 1 -16.64 7.18 16.29
CA MET A 1 -16.03 8.51 16.46
C MET A 1 -14.71 8.28 17.19
N ALA A 2 -13.55 8.37 16.51
CA ALA A 2 -12.25 8.14 17.16
C ALA A 2 -11.86 9.39 17.97
N PRO A 3 -11.34 9.25 19.21
CA PRO A 3 -11.07 10.38 20.09
C PRO A 3 -10.00 11.31 19.49
N SER A 4 -10.24 12.61 19.53
CA SER A 4 -9.26 13.64 19.19
C SER A 4 -8.10 13.57 20.17
N GLN A 5 -6.92 13.23 19.66
CA GLN A 5 -5.72 13.07 20.48
C GLN A 5 -5.37 14.37 21.21
N ALA A 6 -5.18 14.29 22.53
CA ALA A 6 -4.76 15.41 23.36
C ALA A 6 -3.47 16.05 22.84
N ARG A 7 -3.43 17.38 22.82
CA ARG A 7 -2.28 18.16 22.36
C ARG A 7 -1.14 17.98 23.36
N LEU A 8 0.02 17.52 22.88
CA LEU A 8 1.24 17.50 23.69
C LEU A 8 1.69 18.94 23.95
N THR A 9 1.89 19.30 25.21
CA THR A 9 2.43 20.61 25.62
C THR A 9 3.95 20.65 25.51
N GLY A 10 4.57 21.83 25.49
CA GLY A 10 5.97 22.05 25.08
C GLY A 10 7.01 21.21 25.83
N ASP A 11 6.89 21.10 27.15
CA ASP A 11 7.82 20.32 27.98
C ASP A 11 7.62 18.80 27.80
N GLU A 12 6.37 18.33 27.79
CA GLU A 12 6.03 16.92 27.52
C GLU A 12 6.49 16.49 26.13
N ARG A 13 6.38 17.41 25.16
CA ARG A 13 6.84 17.24 23.79
C ARG A 13 8.35 17.05 23.74
N ALA A 14 9.12 17.90 24.42
CA ALA A 14 10.58 17.82 24.44
C ALA A 14 11.09 16.55 25.14
N ALA A 15 10.47 16.17 26.26
CA ALA A 15 10.79 14.93 26.96
C ALA A 15 10.53 13.70 26.07
N MET A 16 9.37 13.67 25.40
CA MET A 16 9.02 12.59 24.48
C MET A 16 9.94 12.53 23.27
N ALA A 17 10.33 13.67 22.70
CA ALA A 17 11.27 13.74 21.58
C ALA A 17 12.62 13.11 21.93
N ARG A 18 13.13 13.31 23.15
CA ARG A 18 14.37 12.67 23.64
C ARG A 18 14.23 11.16 23.74
N VAL A 19 13.17 10.66 24.38
CA VAL A 19 12.92 9.22 24.53
C VAL A 19 12.77 8.54 23.16
N LEU A 20 12.05 9.17 22.23
CA LEU A 20 11.89 8.68 20.86
C LEU A 20 13.22 8.67 20.11
N ALA A 21 14.05 9.69 20.29
CA ALA A 21 15.36 9.78 19.66
C ALA A 21 16.31 8.67 20.14
N ASP A 22 16.31 8.37 21.43
CA ASP A 22 17.15 7.30 22.00
C ASP A 22 16.70 5.92 21.49
N ARG A 23 15.40 5.62 21.52
CA ARG A 23 14.86 4.38 20.94
C ARG A 23 15.11 4.27 19.43
N TYR A 24 15.06 5.38 18.70
CA TYR A 24 15.39 5.39 17.28
C TYR A 24 16.87 5.12 17.03
N ARG A 25 17.76 5.63 17.89
CA ARG A 25 19.21 5.34 17.86
C ARG A 25 19.52 3.89 18.19
N GLU A 26 18.75 3.28 19.10
CA GLU A 26 18.78 1.83 19.40
C GLU A 26 18.36 0.95 18.21
N GLY A 27 17.78 1.54 17.16
CA GLY A 27 17.38 0.82 15.93
C GLY A 27 15.88 0.64 15.78
N ALA A 28 15.06 1.17 16.69
CA ALA A 28 13.61 1.11 16.56
C ALA A 28 13.11 1.91 15.34
N SER A 29 12.15 1.35 14.61
CA SER A 29 11.54 2.05 13.47
C SER A 29 10.57 3.14 13.95
N ILE A 30 10.45 4.24 13.19
CA ILE A 30 9.46 5.32 13.47
C ILE A 30 8.03 4.77 13.58
N ARG A 31 7.72 3.66 12.89
CA ARG A 31 6.40 3.02 12.92
C ARG A 31 6.18 2.21 14.20
N SER A 32 7.20 1.51 14.68
CA SER A 32 7.18 0.81 15.97
C SER A 32 7.01 1.81 17.11
N LEU A 33 7.79 2.90 17.09
CA LEU A 33 7.66 4.00 18.04
C LEU A 33 6.28 4.66 18.00
N ALA A 34 5.66 4.79 16.84
CA ALA A 34 4.30 5.28 16.74
C ALA A 34 3.28 4.33 17.39
N ALA A 35 3.45 3.02 17.20
CA ALA A 35 2.57 2.01 17.78
C ALA A 35 2.74 1.90 19.31
N ASP A 36 3.98 1.84 19.79
CA ASP A 36 4.31 1.66 21.21
C ASP A 36 3.82 2.84 22.06
N PHE A 37 3.92 4.06 21.52
CA PHE A 37 3.47 5.27 22.20
C PHE A 37 2.02 5.64 21.86
N GLY A 38 1.33 4.85 21.02
CA GLY A 38 -0.05 5.11 20.60
C GLY A 38 -0.24 6.44 19.84
N ARG A 39 0.81 6.90 19.15
CA ARG A 39 0.85 8.21 18.47
C ARG A 39 0.92 8.08 16.96
N SER A 40 0.55 9.15 16.28
CA SER A 40 0.61 9.19 14.83
C SER A 40 2.05 9.25 14.33
N TYR A 41 2.32 8.53 13.24
CA TYR A 41 3.62 8.53 12.55
C TYR A 41 4.14 9.95 12.28
N GLY A 42 3.27 10.83 11.78
CA GLY A 42 3.65 12.21 11.46
C GLY A 42 4.03 13.04 12.68
N LEU A 43 3.47 12.74 13.86
CA LEU A 43 3.86 13.38 15.11
C LEU A 43 5.24 12.88 15.55
N VAL A 44 5.45 11.56 15.57
CA VAL A 44 6.75 10.95 15.91
C VAL A 44 7.85 11.44 14.96
N GLN A 45 7.58 11.50 13.66
CA GLN A 45 8.49 12.05 12.66
C GLN A 45 8.88 13.51 12.95
N ARG A 46 7.89 14.36 13.32
CA ARG A 46 8.15 15.76 13.69
C ARG A 46 8.99 15.87 14.96
N LEU A 47 8.71 15.06 15.98
CA LEU A 47 9.47 15.03 17.24
C LEU A 47 10.93 14.58 17.02
N LEU A 48 11.14 13.58 16.17
CA LEU A 48 12.49 13.14 15.80
C LEU A 48 13.26 14.23 15.04
N SER A 49 12.60 14.94 14.13
CA SER A 49 13.20 16.10 13.45
C SER A 49 13.53 17.24 14.42
N GLU A 50 12.64 17.55 15.38
CA GLU A 50 12.86 18.55 16.43
C GLU A 50 14.03 18.15 17.36
N ALA A 51 14.20 16.86 17.62
CA ALA A 51 15.35 16.31 18.36
C ALA A 51 16.65 16.26 17.55
N GLY A 52 16.67 16.76 16.31
CA GLY A 52 17.85 16.77 15.44
C GLY A 52 18.22 15.39 14.89
N VAL A 53 17.33 14.41 14.97
CA VAL A 53 17.54 13.07 14.43
C VAL A 53 17.34 13.12 12.92
N ARG A 54 18.43 12.92 12.17
CA ARG A 54 18.35 12.72 10.72
C ARG A 54 17.66 11.39 10.44
N THR A 55 16.38 11.46 10.07
CA THR A 55 15.63 10.27 9.70
C THR A 55 16.26 9.63 8.48
N ARG A 56 16.57 8.33 8.59
CA ARG A 56 17.15 7.57 7.48
C ARG A 56 16.31 7.79 6.22
N PRO A 57 16.94 8.09 5.06
CA PRO A 57 16.21 8.27 3.83
C PRO A 57 15.45 6.97 3.56
N ARG A 58 14.11 7.07 3.54
CA ARG A 58 13.30 5.96 3.09
C ARG A 58 13.57 5.80 1.61
N GLY A 59 14.07 4.64 1.20
CA GLY A 59 14.24 4.28 -0.20
C GLY A 59 12.91 4.47 -0.93
N GLY A 60 12.84 5.54 -1.71
CA GLY A 60 11.59 6.01 -2.29
C GLY A 60 11.67 7.50 -2.53
N ALA A 61 12.47 7.88 -3.53
CA ALA A 61 12.51 9.22 -4.05
C ALA A 61 11.09 9.73 -4.34
N ASP A 62 10.84 11.00 -4.04
CA ASP A 62 9.76 11.75 -4.70
C ASP A 62 9.87 11.50 -6.21
N PRO A 63 8.84 10.92 -6.86
CA PRO A 63 8.89 10.69 -8.30
C PRO A 63 8.92 11.99 -9.11
N ALA A 64 8.77 13.14 -8.44
CA ALA A 64 8.74 14.47 -9.01
C ALA A 64 10.04 15.27 -8.84
N SER A 65 11.06 14.76 -8.14
CA SER A 65 12.29 15.53 -7.94
C SER A 65 13.30 15.30 -9.08
N PRO A 66 13.77 16.36 -9.77
CA PRO A 66 14.66 16.24 -10.93
C PRO A 66 16.05 15.65 -10.61
N ALA A 67 16.44 15.60 -9.33
CA ALA A 67 17.68 14.99 -8.87
C ALA A 67 17.73 13.46 -9.04
N THR A 68 16.56 12.78 -9.03
CA THR A 68 16.47 11.31 -9.01
C THR A 68 16.80 10.66 -10.38
N ARG A 69 16.72 11.41 -11.49
CA ARG A 69 17.01 10.84 -12.82
C ARG A 69 18.50 10.60 -13.06
N ALA A 70 19.37 11.35 -12.38
CA ALA A 70 20.81 11.35 -12.64
C ALA A 70 21.60 10.25 -11.91
N GLY A 71 21.11 9.71 -10.80
CA GLY A 71 21.89 8.82 -9.92
C GLY A 71 21.78 7.32 -10.19
N ARG A 72 21.25 6.88 -11.35
CA ARG A 72 20.89 5.47 -11.57
C ARG A 72 22.04 4.54 -11.99
N GLN A 73 23.29 4.96 -11.83
CA GLN A 73 24.46 4.17 -12.21
C GLN A 73 25.51 4.28 -11.12
N GLY A 74 25.65 3.26 -10.28
CA GLY A 74 26.72 3.16 -9.31
C GLY A 74 26.26 2.59 -7.97
N GLU A 75 27.00 1.59 -7.51
CA GLU A 75 27.07 1.13 -6.13
C GLU A 75 25.96 0.15 -5.66
N ALA A 76 26.22 -1.12 -5.97
CA ALA A 76 25.83 -2.27 -5.15
C ALA A 76 26.79 -2.38 -3.95
N GLY A 77 26.27 -2.63 -2.73
CA GLY A 77 27.06 -2.95 -1.54
C GLY A 77 26.19 -3.33 -0.32
N PRO A 78 26.68 -4.17 0.62
CA PRO A 78 25.95 -5.38 1.02
C PRO A 78 25.26 -5.37 2.40
N VAL A 79 24.25 -6.25 2.47
CA VAL A 79 23.62 -7.00 3.58
C VAL A 79 23.93 -6.60 5.03
N GLY A 80 22.87 -6.24 5.77
CA GLY A 80 22.77 -6.37 7.22
C GLY A 80 21.49 -7.13 7.59
N GLN A 81 21.67 -8.26 8.27
CA GLN A 81 20.68 -9.26 8.70
C GLN A 81 19.36 -8.67 9.23
N ILE A 82 18.22 -9.14 8.73
CA ILE A 82 16.88 -8.96 9.32
C ILE A 82 16.34 -10.36 9.62
N PRO A 83 16.21 -10.77 10.90
CA PRO A 83 15.38 -11.92 11.26
C PRO A 83 13.96 -11.49 11.66
N ASP A 84 12.99 -12.05 10.93
CA ASP A 84 11.60 -12.44 11.27
C ASP A 84 10.65 -11.49 12.02
N ASP A 85 9.76 -10.84 11.25
CA ASP A 85 8.28 -10.95 11.32
C ASP A 85 7.64 -9.79 10.51
N GLN A 86 8.05 -9.63 9.25
CA GLN A 86 7.39 -8.71 8.33
C GLN A 86 7.38 -9.34 6.94
N PRO A 87 6.21 -9.54 6.31
CA PRO A 87 6.17 -10.04 4.94
C PRO A 87 6.97 -9.08 4.05
N ASP A 88 7.77 -9.64 3.14
CA ASP A 88 8.68 -8.86 2.29
C ASP A 88 8.00 -7.60 1.75
N PRO A 89 8.58 -6.40 1.89
CA PRO A 89 7.95 -5.14 1.49
C PRO A 89 7.60 -5.10 -0.02
N ALA A 90 8.27 -5.92 -0.82
CA ALA A 90 7.93 -6.14 -2.23
C ALA A 90 6.59 -6.88 -2.40
N LEU A 91 6.30 -7.90 -1.58
CA LEU A 91 5.06 -8.68 -1.64
C LEU A 91 3.84 -7.85 -1.25
N LEU A 92 3.99 -6.90 -0.31
CA LEU A 92 2.92 -5.96 0.05
C LEU A 92 2.58 -5.00 -1.09
N VAL A 93 3.57 -4.50 -1.82
CA VAL A 93 3.34 -3.66 -3.01
C VAL A 93 2.70 -4.48 -4.13
N GLU A 94 3.16 -5.71 -4.35
CA GLU A 94 2.56 -6.62 -5.33
C GLU A 94 1.10 -6.97 -4.99
N LEU A 95 0.77 -7.15 -3.72
CA LEU A 95 -0.60 -7.34 -3.25
C LEU A 95 -1.46 -6.12 -3.50
N GLN A 96 -1.01 -4.91 -3.12
CA GLN A 96 -1.74 -3.67 -3.38
C GLN A 96 -2.01 -3.48 -4.88
N GLU A 97 -1.02 -3.77 -5.73
CA GLU A 97 -1.20 -3.73 -7.17
C GLU A 97 -2.19 -4.79 -7.68
N ALA A 98 -2.11 -6.01 -7.16
CA ALA A 98 -3.02 -7.08 -7.51
C ALA A 98 -4.46 -6.76 -7.08
N GLU A 99 -4.65 -6.11 -5.93
CA GLU A 99 -5.94 -5.69 -5.39
C GLU A 99 -6.55 -4.61 -6.26
N ALA A 100 -5.74 -3.61 -6.62
CA ALA A 100 -6.15 -2.57 -7.56
C ALA A 100 -6.54 -3.17 -8.92
N LYS A 101 -5.78 -4.15 -9.42
CA LYS A 101 -6.06 -4.86 -10.68
C LYS A 101 -7.38 -5.65 -10.59
N ALA A 102 -7.64 -6.36 -9.49
CA ALA A 102 -8.89 -7.10 -9.27
C ALA A 102 -10.10 -6.18 -9.16
N ARG A 103 -10.04 -5.12 -8.32
CA ARG A 103 -11.11 -4.12 -8.22
C ARG A 103 -11.45 -3.48 -9.57
N LYS A 104 -10.43 -3.16 -10.37
CA LYS A 104 -10.63 -2.61 -11.72
C LYS A 104 -11.26 -3.63 -12.68
N ALA A 105 -10.94 -4.92 -12.54
CA ALA A 105 -11.54 -5.98 -13.33
C ALA A 105 -13.01 -6.21 -12.97
N GLU A 106 -13.34 -6.26 -11.67
CA GLU A 106 -14.70 -6.38 -11.15
C GLU A 106 -15.58 -5.20 -11.57
N LYS A 107 -15.09 -3.95 -11.42
CA LYS A 107 -15.82 -2.75 -11.88
C LYS A 107 -16.14 -2.82 -13.38
N ARG A 108 -15.25 -3.41 -14.18
CA ARG A 108 -15.46 -3.61 -15.62
C ARG A 108 -16.43 -4.75 -15.92
N LEU A 109 -16.45 -5.82 -15.12
CA LEU A 109 -17.45 -6.87 -15.18
C LEU A 109 -18.85 -6.31 -14.86
N ALA A 110 -19.00 -5.61 -13.73
CA ALA A 110 -20.25 -5.00 -13.32
C ALA A 110 -20.80 -4.03 -14.37
N LYS A 111 -19.93 -3.21 -15.02
CA LYS A 111 -20.36 -2.35 -16.14
C LYS A 111 -20.84 -3.16 -17.34
N ALA A 112 -20.18 -4.27 -17.66
CA ALA A 112 -20.60 -5.15 -18.75
C ALA A 112 -21.94 -5.84 -18.43
N GLU A 113 -22.16 -6.30 -17.21
CA GLU A 113 -23.41 -6.91 -16.76
C GLU A 113 -24.57 -5.91 -16.81
N ARG A 114 -24.37 -4.69 -16.32
CA ARG A 114 -25.36 -3.60 -16.45
C ARG A 114 -25.70 -3.33 -17.91
N SER A 115 -24.71 -3.33 -18.81
CA SER A 115 -24.98 -3.15 -20.24
C SER A 115 -25.74 -4.31 -20.86
N ARG A 116 -25.45 -5.55 -20.44
CA ARG A 116 -26.19 -6.75 -20.88
C ARG A 116 -27.62 -6.74 -20.38
N ALA A 117 -27.85 -6.35 -19.12
CA ALA A 117 -29.17 -6.33 -18.50
C ALA A 117 -30.15 -5.36 -19.20
N LYS A 118 -29.63 -4.29 -19.81
CA LYS A 118 -30.43 -3.35 -20.62
C LYS A 118 -30.89 -3.92 -21.97
N LEU A 119 -30.24 -4.97 -22.48
CA LEU A 119 -30.53 -5.56 -23.78
C LEU A 119 -31.61 -6.63 -23.65
N THR A 120 -32.79 -6.36 -24.21
CA THR A 120 -33.93 -7.30 -24.21
C THR A 120 -34.24 -7.79 -25.61
N LYS A 121 -35.08 -8.84 -25.75
CA LYS A 121 -35.57 -9.31 -27.07
C LYS A 121 -36.29 -8.21 -27.85
N ARG A 122 -36.94 -7.27 -27.15
CA ARG A 122 -37.70 -6.16 -27.75
C ARG A 122 -36.80 -5.00 -28.18
N THR A 123 -35.74 -4.73 -27.41
CA THR A 123 -34.89 -3.54 -27.59
C THR A 123 -33.58 -3.83 -28.31
N SER A 124 -33.27 -5.08 -28.64
CA SER A 124 -31.98 -5.45 -29.24
C SER A 124 -32.00 -6.74 -30.05
N THR A 125 -31.10 -6.81 -31.01
CA THR A 125 -30.93 -7.95 -31.89
C THR A 125 -30.32 -9.15 -31.16
N LYS A 126 -30.48 -10.36 -31.74
CA LYS A 126 -29.84 -11.58 -31.23
C LYS A 126 -28.31 -11.47 -31.22
N LYS A 127 -27.73 -10.80 -32.22
CA LYS A 127 -26.28 -10.58 -32.36
C LYS A 127 -25.75 -9.71 -31.22
N GLU A 128 -26.41 -8.59 -30.91
CA GLU A 128 -26.01 -7.69 -29.83
C GLU A 128 -26.10 -8.36 -28.45
N ARG A 129 -27.16 -9.11 -28.18
CA ARG A 129 -27.30 -9.87 -26.93
C ARG A 129 -26.23 -10.94 -26.77
N ARG A 130 -25.86 -11.64 -27.87
CA ARG A 130 -24.74 -12.59 -27.86
C ARG A 130 -23.41 -11.89 -27.61
N ALA A 131 -23.13 -10.79 -28.30
CA ALA A 131 -21.91 -10.01 -28.10
C ALA A 131 -21.79 -9.47 -26.66
N ALA A 132 -22.90 -8.99 -26.07
CA ALA A 132 -22.91 -8.55 -24.68
C ALA A 132 -22.69 -9.71 -23.69
N LYS A 133 -23.29 -10.88 -23.92
CA LYS A 133 -23.06 -12.09 -23.12
C LYS A 133 -21.59 -12.52 -23.18
N GLU A 134 -21.00 -12.52 -24.37
CA GLU A 134 -19.59 -12.85 -24.58
C GLU A 134 -18.67 -11.82 -23.89
N LYS A 135 -19.01 -10.53 -23.97
CA LYS A 135 -18.27 -9.47 -23.28
C LYS A 135 -18.30 -9.66 -21.77
N VAL A 136 -19.44 -10.03 -21.18
CA VAL A 136 -19.54 -10.38 -19.76
C VAL A 136 -18.65 -11.58 -19.44
N ALA A 137 -18.74 -12.67 -20.20
CA ALA A 137 -17.92 -13.86 -19.99
C ALA A 137 -16.40 -13.59 -20.11
N ARG A 138 -15.99 -12.73 -21.05
CA ARG A 138 -14.58 -12.31 -21.17
C ARG A 138 -14.13 -11.47 -19.97
N ARG A 139 -15.01 -10.66 -19.41
CA ARG A 139 -14.70 -9.82 -18.23
C ARG A 139 -14.70 -10.64 -16.95
N SER A 140 -15.59 -11.62 -16.80
CA SER A 140 -15.60 -12.51 -15.63
C SER A 140 -14.31 -13.29 -15.54
N ARG A 141 -13.91 -13.98 -16.63
CA ARG A 141 -12.61 -14.70 -16.69
C ARG A 141 -11.40 -13.84 -16.32
N LYS A 142 -11.43 -12.54 -16.64
CA LYS A 142 -10.35 -11.59 -16.26
C LYS A 142 -10.41 -11.21 -14.79
N ALA A 143 -11.60 -11.05 -14.22
CA ALA A 143 -11.79 -10.83 -12.79
C ALA A 143 -11.37 -12.08 -12.00
N ASP A 144 -11.81 -13.26 -12.42
CA ASP A 144 -11.42 -14.55 -11.84
C ASP A 144 -9.90 -14.74 -11.84
N LYS A 145 -9.23 -14.47 -12.97
CA LYS A 145 -7.76 -14.57 -13.06
C LYS A 145 -7.05 -13.57 -12.12
N ALA A 146 -7.61 -12.37 -11.94
CA ALA A 146 -7.06 -11.38 -11.02
C ALA A 146 -7.26 -11.80 -9.55
N ALA A 147 -8.44 -12.33 -9.21
CA ALA A 147 -8.75 -12.87 -7.88
C ALA A 147 -7.86 -14.10 -7.56
N GLN A 148 -7.62 -14.99 -8.52
CA GLN A 148 -6.69 -16.12 -8.35
C GLN A 148 -5.24 -15.67 -8.13
N ARG A 149 -4.81 -14.57 -8.76
CA ARG A 149 -3.47 -14.01 -8.52
C ARG A 149 -3.38 -13.41 -7.12
N LEU A 150 -4.45 -12.75 -6.66
CA LEU A 150 -4.55 -12.26 -5.29
C LEU A 150 -4.53 -13.36 -4.24
N GLY A 151 -5.32 -14.43 -4.45
CA GLY A 151 -5.33 -15.58 -3.56
C GLY A 151 -3.94 -16.21 -3.44
N ARG A 152 -3.24 -16.40 -4.56
CA ARG A 152 -1.87 -16.93 -4.56
C ARG A 152 -0.87 -16.02 -3.84
N LEU A 153 -0.93 -14.71 -4.07
CA LEU A 153 -0.07 -13.75 -3.36
C LEU A 153 -0.37 -13.72 -1.86
N ARG A 154 -1.64 -13.88 -1.47
CA ARG A 154 -2.06 -13.94 -0.06
C ARG A 154 -1.61 -15.23 0.62
N GLU A 155 -1.72 -16.36 -0.07
CA GLU A 155 -1.24 -17.67 0.41
C GLU A 155 0.29 -17.70 0.55
N GLN A 156 1.02 -17.00 -0.33
CA GLN A 156 2.47 -16.81 -0.21
C GLN A 156 2.88 -15.99 1.01
N MET A 157 2.02 -15.09 1.51
CA MET A 157 2.29 -14.34 2.74
C MET A 157 1.92 -15.09 4.03
N ASP A 158 1.08 -16.12 3.95
CA ASP A 158 0.59 -16.89 5.10
C ASP A 158 1.41 -18.19 5.31
N ARG A 159 2.51 -18.32 4.57
CA ARG A 159 3.42 -19.46 4.66
C ARG A 159 4.53 -19.11 5.68
N PRO A 160 4.62 -19.84 6.81
CA PRO A 160 5.61 -19.57 7.86
C PRO A 160 7.04 -19.87 7.40
#